data_AF-A0A6L7QPE9-F1
#
_entry.id   AF-A0A6L7QPE9-F1
#
_cell.length_a   1.000
_cell.length_b   1.000
_cell.length_c   1.000
_cell.angle_alpha   90.00
_cell.angle_beta   90.00
_cell.angle_gamma   90.00
#
_symmetry.space_group_name_H-M   'P 1'
#
loop_
_entity.id
_entity.type
_entity.pdbx_description
1 polymer ?
#
loop_
_entity_poly.entity_id
_entity_poly.type
_entity_poly.pdbx_seq_one_letter_code
_entity_poly.pdbx_strand_id
1 'polypeptide(L)'
;MLALEPVAPDAIDRAAALFHRDGFAVVTDALNDEQFAYLTEGAHRVVAEQTAAIPLEEANRGFARYSFGSQIHHPEWAMLVDLP
;
A
#
# COMPACT_ATOMS: atom_id res chain seq x y z
N MET A 1 -8.96 -23.24 2.72
CA MET A 1 -9.11 -21.98 1.95
C MET A 1 -9.71 -20.97 2.89
N LEU A 2 -9.11 -19.79 3.07
CA LEU A 2 -9.75 -18.72 3.85
C LEU A 2 -10.99 -18.25 3.09
N ALA A 3 -12.15 -18.24 3.75
CA ALA A 3 -13.35 -17.64 3.18
C ALA A 3 -13.19 -16.12 3.31
N LEU A 4 -12.98 -15.45 2.17
CA LEU A 4 -12.91 -13.99 2.13
C LEU A 4 -14.33 -13.42 2.03
N GLU A 5 -14.59 -12.35 2.76
CA GLU A 5 -15.84 -11.59 2.70
C GLU A 5 -15.52 -10.15 2.27
N PRO A 6 -15.51 -9.86 0.95
CA PRO A 6 -15.22 -8.53 0.44
C PRO A 6 -16.39 -7.57 0.70
N VAL A 7 -16.09 -6.30 0.96
CA VAL A 7 -17.08 -5.24 1.20
C VAL A 7 -16.80 -4.02 0.33
N ALA A 8 -17.86 -3.25 0.03
CA ALA A 8 -17.74 -1.98 -0.66
C ALA A 8 -17.07 -0.91 0.25
N PRO A 9 -16.45 0.14 -0.30
CA PRO A 9 -15.75 1.17 0.47
C PRO A 9 -16.62 1.90 1.50
N ASP A 10 -17.91 2.06 1.21
CA ASP A 10 -18.89 2.74 2.06
C ASP A 10 -19.45 1.86 3.20
N ALA A 11 -19.17 0.56 3.18
CA ALA A 11 -19.63 -0.40 4.19
C ALA A 11 -18.73 -0.40 5.45
N ILE A 12 -18.48 0.78 6.02
CA ILE A 12 -17.52 1.02 7.11
C ILE A 12 -17.78 0.14 8.33
N ASP A 13 -19.03 0.08 8.80
CA ASP A 13 -19.39 -0.71 9.98
C ASP A 13 -19.16 -2.22 9.74
N ARG A 14 -19.41 -2.69 8.51
CA ARG A 14 -19.17 -4.09 8.16
C ARG A 14 -17.68 -4.37 8.09
N ALA A 15 -16.90 -3.50 7.45
CA ALA A 15 -15.45 -3.60 7.39
C ALA A 15 -14.83 -3.66 8.80
N ALA A 16 -15.29 -2.78 9.71
CA ALA A 16 -14.85 -2.78 11.11
C ALA A 16 -15.21 -4.09 11.83
N ALA A 17 -16.45 -4.58 11.67
CA ALA A 17 -16.88 -5.85 12.26
C ALA A 17 -16.05 -7.04 11.76
N LEU A 18 -15.73 -7.08 10.46
CA LEU A 18 -14.88 -8.10 9.86
C LEU A 18 -13.45 -8.01 10.39
N PHE A 19 -12.88 -6.80 10.46
CA PHE A 19 -11.55 -6.58 11.02
C PHE A 19 -11.45 -7.04 12.47
N HIS A 20 -12.45 -6.74 13.31
CA HIS A 20 -12.47 -7.21 14.70
C HIS A 20 -12.65 -8.72 14.83
N ARG A 21 -13.40 -9.36 13.92
CA ARG A 21 -13.63 -10.81 13.90
C ARG A 21 -12.40 -11.58 13.41
N ASP A 22 -11.82 -11.14 12.29
CA ASP A 22 -10.86 -11.91 11.50
C ASP A 22 -9.43 -11.37 11.56
N GLY A 23 -9.23 -10.16 12.08
CA GLY A 23 -7.95 -9.45 12.08
C GLY A 23 -7.62 -8.75 10.76
N PHE A 24 -8.52 -8.84 9.77
CA PHE A 24 -8.41 -8.14 8.49
C PHE A 24 -9.80 -7.89 7.89
N ALA A 25 -9.88 -6.96 6.94
CA ALA A 25 -11.05 -6.77 6.08
C ALA A 25 -10.56 -6.61 4.64
N VAL A 26 -11.38 -7.06 3.67
CA VAL A 26 -11.10 -6.88 2.25
C VAL A 26 -12.08 -5.86 1.72
N VAL A 27 -11.59 -4.68 1.36
CA VAL A 27 -12.39 -3.63 0.73
C VAL A 27 -12.15 -3.69 -0.77
N THR A 28 -13.20 -3.88 -1.56
CA THR A 28 -13.10 -3.83 -3.02
C THR A 28 -13.17 -2.39 -3.49
N ASP A 29 -12.59 -2.11 -4.66
CA ASP A 29 -12.75 -0.82 -5.35
C ASP A 29 -12.34 0.39 -4.47
N ALA A 30 -11.37 0.18 -3.57
CA ALA A 30 -10.85 1.23 -2.68
C ALA A 30 -10.11 2.34 -3.45
N LEU A 31 -9.65 2.04 -4.66
CA LEU A 31 -9.06 2.98 -5.60
C LEU A 31 -9.76 2.82 -6.94
N ASN A 32 -10.00 3.94 -7.63
CA ASN A 32 -10.38 3.89 -9.04
C ASN A 32 -9.17 3.59 -9.93
N ASP A 33 -9.42 3.32 -11.22
CA ASP A 33 -8.37 2.94 -12.18
C ASP A 33 -7.25 3.98 -12.31
N GLU A 34 -7.59 5.27 -12.27
CA GLU A 34 -6.63 6.37 -12.38
C GLU A 34 -5.73 6.45 -11.14
N GLN A 35 -6.33 6.39 -9.94
CA GLN A 35 -5.60 6.33 -8.68
C GLN A 35 -4.70 5.10 -8.62
N PHE A 36 -5.21 3.93 -9.01
CA PHE A 36 -4.43 2.69 -9.00
C PHE A 36 -3.23 2.75 -9.96
N ALA A 37 -3.43 3.28 -11.17
CA ALA A 37 -2.35 3.49 -12.12
C ALA A 37 -1.31 4.48 -11.58
N TYR A 38 -1.76 5.62 -11.05
CA TYR A 38 -0.88 6.64 -10.48
C TYR A 38 -0.03 6.09 -9.33
N LEU A 39 -0.64 5.36 -8.40
CA LEU A 39 0.07 4.71 -7.29
C LEU A 39 1.08 3.67 -7.78
N THR A 40 0.72 2.89 -8.79
CA THR A 40 1.58 1.85 -9.35
C THR A 40 2.83 2.45 -10.00
N GLU A 41 2.66 3.50 -10.82
CA GLU A 41 3.78 4.20 -11.46
C GLU A 41 4.72 4.84 -10.43
N GLY A 42 4.16 5.50 -9.39
CA GLY A 42 4.94 6.06 -8.29
C GLY A 42 5.71 5.00 -7.50
N ALA A 43 5.07 3.88 -7.17
CA ALA A 43 5.72 2.75 -6.49
C ALA A 43 6.93 2.23 -7.28
N HIS A 44 6.78 2.03 -8.59
CA HIS A 44 7.88 1.58 -9.44
C HIS A 44 9.02 2.59 -9.48
N ARG A 45 8.70 3.89 -9.65
CA ARG A 45 9.69 4.96 -9.68
C ARG A 45 10.51 5.01 -8.38
N VAL A 46 9.83 5.05 -7.23
CA VAL A 46 10.49 5.15 -5.91
C VAL A 46 11.36 3.94 -5.62
N VAL A 47 10.89 2.72 -5.93
CA VAL A 47 11.69 1.50 -5.77
C VAL A 47 12.94 1.57 -6.65
N ALA A 48 12.80 1.98 -7.92
CA ALA A 48 13.93 2.08 -8.84
C ALA A 48 14.96 3.13 -8.35
N GLU A 49 14.52 4.32 -7.98
CA GLU A 49 15.39 5.40 -7.46
C GLU A 49 16.17 4.96 -6.21
N GLN A 50 15.49 4.34 -5.24
CA GLN A 50 16.13 3.96 -3.97
C GLN A 50 17.06 2.76 -4.11
N THR A 51 16.72 1.77 -4.95
CA THR A 51 17.58 0.60 -5.17
C THR A 51 18.75 0.89 -6.11
N ALA A 52 18.68 1.94 -6.93
CA ALA A 52 19.82 2.42 -7.70
C ALA A 52 20.83 3.21 -6.85
N ALA A 53 20.38 3.79 -5.74
CA ALA A 53 21.22 4.65 -4.89
C ALA A 53 22.21 3.86 -4.00
N ILE A 54 21.91 2.60 -3.67
CA ILE A 54 22.72 1.76 -2.77
C ILE A 54 22.74 0.34 -3.37
N PRO A 55 23.92 -0.29 -3.58
CA PRO A 55 24.00 -1.69 -4.00
C PRO A 55 23.29 -2.64 -3.02
N LEU A 56 22.76 -3.76 -3.52
CA LEU A 56 21.94 -4.69 -2.72
C LEU A 56 22.72 -5.28 -1.54
N GLU A 57 23.99 -5.62 -1.74
CA GLU A 57 24.91 -6.10 -0.71
C GLU A 57 25.16 -5.09 0.42
N GLU A 58 24.96 -3.80 0.15
CA GLU A 58 25.12 -2.68 1.07
C GLU A 58 23.77 -2.11 1.56
N ALA A 59 22.66 -2.81 1.28
CA ALA A 59 21.33 -2.33 1.60
C ALA A 59 21.18 -1.97 3.10
N ASN A 60 20.45 -0.89 3.34
CA ASN A 60 20.42 -0.18 4.62
C ASN A 60 19.71 -0.90 5.78
N ARG A 61 19.22 -2.13 5.58
CA ARG A 61 18.54 -2.93 6.62
C ARG A 61 19.13 -4.33 6.74
N GLY A 62 20.46 -4.44 6.68
CA GLY A 62 21.16 -5.72 6.68
C GLY A 62 21.28 -6.29 5.27
N PHE A 63 21.92 -7.45 5.16
CA PHE A 63 22.26 -8.04 3.86
C PHE A 63 21.04 -8.17 2.95
N ALA A 64 21.11 -7.54 1.77
CA ALA A 64 20.08 -7.63 0.73
C ALA A 64 18.66 -7.22 1.17
N ARG A 65 18.54 -6.30 2.13
CA ARG A 65 17.24 -5.79 2.58
C ARG A 65 17.24 -4.27 2.68
N TYR A 66 16.32 -3.65 1.94
CA TYR A 66 16.07 -2.23 2.05
C TYR A 66 15.00 -1.89 3.09
N SER A 67 15.17 -0.72 3.70
CA SER A 67 14.16 0.04 4.41
C SER A 67 14.02 1.38 3.70
N PHE A 68 12.84 1.68 3.18
CA PHE A 68 12.60 2.96 2.50
C PHE A 68 12.13 4.05 3.46
N GLY A 69 11.91 3.75 4.74
CA GLY A 69 11.39 4.75 5.68
C GLY A 69 10.01 5.26 5.27
N SER A 70 9.65 6.47 5.71
CA SER A 70 8.37 7.08 5.34
C SER A 70 8.40 7.62 3.91
N GLN A 71 7.46 7.15 3.10
CA GLN A 71 7.29 7.56 1.70
C GLN A 71 6.08 8.49 1.48
N ILE A 72 5.45 8.95 2.57
CA ILE A 72 4.21 9.76 2.52
C ILE A 72 4.38 11.13 1.83
N HIS A 73 5.62 11.57 1.65
CA HIS A 73 5.96 12.83 0.98
C HIS A 73 5.82 12.74 -0.54
N HIS A 74 5.72 11.54 -1.11
CA HIS A 74 5.42 11.34 -2.51
C HIS A 74 3.92 11.55 -2.76
N PRO A 75 3.55 12.31 -3.81
CA PRO A 75 2.15 12.63 -4.07
C PRO A 75 1.27 11.38 -4.27
N GLU A 76 1.84 10.29 -4.79
CA GLU A 76 1.15 9.02 -4.98
C GLU A 76 0.72 8.37 -3.66
N TRP A 77 1.49 8.55 -2.57
CA TRP A 77 1.11 8.07 -1.23
C TRP A 77 0.26 9.10 -0.49
N ALA A 78 0.50 10.39 -0.71
CA ALA A 78 -0.27 11.45 -0.09
C ALA A 78 -1.76 11.36 -0.44
N MET A 79 -2.10 10.92 -1.66
CA MET A 79 -3.51 10.71 -2.05
C MET A 79 -4.24 9.66 -1.19
N LEU A 80 -3.51 8.77 -0.50
CA LEU A 80 -4.08 7.69 0.32
C LEU A 80 -4.42 8.13 1.74
N VAL A 81 -4.02 9.34 2.16
CA VAL A 81 -4.25 9.85 3.52
C VAL A 81 -5.70 10.29 3.71
N ASP A 82 -6.33 10.78 2.65
CA ASP A 82 -7.70 11.29 2.66
C ASP A 82 -8.41 10.74 1.41
N LEU A 83 -8.72 9.43 1.46
CA LEU A 83 -9.53 8.79 0.43
C LEU A 83 -10.97 9.32 0.54
N PRO A 84 -11.62 9.71 -0.59
CA PRO A 84 -12.94 10.33 -0.59
C PRO A 84 -14.04 9.43 -0.03
#